data_AF-A0A954B1G4-F1
#
_entry.id   AF-A0A954B1G4-F1
#
_cell.length_a   1.000
_cell.length_b   1.000
_cell.length_c   1.000
_cell.angle_alpha   90.00
_cell.angle_beta   90.00
_cell.angle_gamma   90.00
#
_symmetry.space_group_name_H-M   'P 1'
#
loop_
_entity.id
_entity.type
_entity.pdbx_description
1 polymer ?
#
loop_
_entity_poly.entity_id
_entity_poly.type
_entity_poly.pdbx_seq_one_letter_code
_entity_poly.pdbx_strand_id
1 'polypeptide(L)'
;LLHSLNLSAGAVSGEPFALRELKERAESHDRHHLNIEPHLYDFWLNALIETAREFDDKWNPTIEHAWRTTFQHVIDYMRRRY
;
A
#
# COMPACT_ATOMS: atom_id res chain seq x y z
N LEU A 1 10.21 1.43 -2.59
CA LEU A 1 9.27 2.46 -2.09
C LEU A 1 8.61 3.22 -3.24
N LEU A 2 9.30 4.03 -4.05
CA LEU A 2 8.65 4.82 -5.12
C LEU A 2 7.75 3.99 -6.08
N HIS A 3 8.22 2.82 -6.51
CA HIS A 3 7.44 1.95 -7.38
C HIS A 3 6.14 1.43 -6.72
N SER A 4 6.16 1.08 -5.42
CA SER A 4 4.95 0.67 -4.70
C SER A 4 3.99 1.84 -4.46
N LEU A 5 4.50 3.07 -4.35
CA LEU A 5 3.66 4.28 -4.29
C LEU A 5 2.92 4.48 -5.61
N ASN A 6 3.63 4.41 -6.74
CA ASN A 6 3.03 4.55 -8.07
C ASN A 6 2.02 3.45 -8.37
N LEU A 7 2.33 2.20 -7.98
CA LEU A 7 1.39 1.09 -8.06
C LEU A 7 0.10 1.41 -7.29
N SER A 8 0.23 1.88 -6.05
CA SER A 8 -0.93 2.13 -5.19
C SER A 8 -1.81 3.24 -5.74
N ALA A 9 -1.20 4.35 -6.18
CA ALA A 9 -1.91 5.45 -6.83
C ALA A 9 -2.59 4.99 -8.14
N GLY A 10 -1.88 4.26 -9.00
CA GLY A 10 -2.43 3.75 -10.25
C GLY A 10 -3.58 2.77 -10.03
N ALA A 11 -3.46 1.86 -9.05
CA ALA A 11 -4.50 0.89 -8.74
C ALA A 11 -5.77 1.55 -8.20
N VAL A 12 -5.63 2.59 -7.35
CA VAL A 12 -6.77 3.38 -6.88
C VAL A 12 -7.43 4.16 -8.02
N SER A 13 -6.66 4.64 -8.99
CA SER A 13 -7.18 5.27 -10.22
C SER A 13 -7.75 4.28 -11.24
N GLY A 14 -7.69 2.97 -10.99
CA GLY A 14 -8.21 1.94 -11.90
C GLY A 14 -7.32 1.64 -13.11
N GLU A 15 -6.04 2.04 -13.08
CA GLU A 15 -5.11 1.83 -14.18
C GLU A 15 -4.90 0.32 -14.44
N PRO A 16 -5.17 -0.20 -15.65
CA PRO A 16 -5.15 -1.64 -15.92
C PRO A 16 -3.83 -2.33 -15.58
N PHE A 17 -2.71 -1.66 -15.86
CA PHE A 17 -1.38 -2.17 -15.54
C PHE A 17 -1.16 -2.27 -14.03
N ALA A 18 -1.56 -1.24 -13.27
CA ALA A 18 -1.43 -1.22 -11.82
C ALA A 18 -2.33 -2.27 -11.15
N LEU A 19 -3.54 -2.48 -11.66
CA LEU A 19 -4.44 -3.54 -11.17
C LEU A 19 -3.86 -4.94 -11.40
N ARG A 20 -3.23 -5.17 -12.54
CA ARG A 20 -2.54 -6.42 -12.84
C ARG A 20 -1.37 -6.65 -11.89
N GLU A 21 -0.50 -5.65 -11.74
CA GLU A 21 0.66 -5.77 -10.85
C GLU A 21 0.22 -5.96 -9.38
N LEU A 22 -0.85 -5.29 -8.93
CA LEU A 22 -1.41 -5.49 -7.60
C LEU A 22 -1.86 -6.95 -7.39
N LYS A 23 -2.46 -7.57 -8.41
CA LYS A 23 -2.81 -8.99 -8.37
C LYS A 23 -1.58 -9.89 -8.20
N GLU A 24 -0.55 -9.66 -9.02
CA GLU A 24 0.71 -10.43 -8.99
C GLU A 24 1.43 -10.26 -7.64
N ARG A 25 1.37 -9.06 -7.06
CA ARG A 25 1.90 -8.81 -5.70
C ARG A 25 1.11 -9.55 -4.64
N ALA A 26 -0.22 -9.54 -4.69
CA ALA A 26 -1.04 -10.24 -3.71
C ALA A 26 -0.73 -11.74 -3.67
N GLU A 27 -0.58 -12.37 -4.85
CA GLU A 27 -0.19 -13.78 -4.97
C GLU A 27 1.19 -14.05 -4.36
N SER A 28 2.20 -13.25 -4.72
CA SER A 28 3.55 -13.45 -4.15
C SER A 28 3.65 -13.24 -2.63
N HIS A 29 2.72 -12.52 -2.00
CA HIS A 29 2.74 -12.24 -0.56
C HIS A 29 1.89 -13.22 0.26
N ASP A 30 1.16 -14.13 -0.38
CA ASP A 30 0.27 -15.07 0.29
C ASP A 30 1.02 -16.11 1.16
N ARG A 31 0.26 -16.93 1.88
CA ARG A 31 0.80 -18.00 2.75
C ARG A 31 1.60 -19.10 2.03
N HIS A 32 1.43 -19.24 0.71
CA HIS A 32 2.07 -20.27 -0.11
C HIS A 32 3.35 -19.78 -0.78
N HIS A 33 3.58 -18.47 -0.77
CA HIS A 33 4.76 -17.83 -1.34
C HIS A 33 5.62 -17.20 -0.23
N LEU A 34 5.69 -15.87 -0.16
CA LEU A 34 6.55 -15.18 0.82
C LEU A 34 6.01 -15.24 2.25
N ASN A 35 4.76 -15.67 2.45
CA ASN A 35 4.10 -15.81 3.75
C ASN A 35 4.18 -14.50 4.56
N ILE A 36 3.84 -13.39 3.92
CA ILE A 36 3.81 -12.07 4.57
C ILE A 36 2.49 -11.93 5.33
N GLU A 37 2.53 -12.19 6.63
CA GLU A 37 1.32 -12.22 7.44
C GLU A 37 0.53 -10.90 7.39
N PRO A 38 -0.81 -10.93 7.22
CA PRO A 38 -1.67 -9.75 7.03
C PRO A 38 -1.55 -8.61 8.06
N HIS A 39 -1.11 -8.92 9.28
CA HIS A 39 -0.94 -7.94 10.34
C HIS A 39 0.34 -7.10 10.16
N LEU A 40 1.31 -7.59 9.37
CA LEU A 40 2.55 -6.86 9.07
C LEU A 40 2.30 -5.59 8.23
N TYR A 41 1.19 -5.55 7.48
CA TYR A 41 0.81 -4.36 6.71
C TYR A 41 0.49 -3.15 7.60
N ASP A 42 0.04 -3.35 8.84
CA ASP A 42 -0.23 -2.23 9.77
C ASP A 42 1.08 -1.57 10.20
N PHE A 43 2.09 -2.38 10.53
CA PHE A 43 3.44 -1.89 10.85
C PHE A 43 4.07 -1.17 9.65
N TRP A 44 3.95 -1.76 8.46
CA TRP A 44 4.45 -1.16 7.23
C TRP A 44 3.79 0.18 6.92
N LEU A 45 2.46 0.27 7.01
CA LEU A 45 1.72 1.50 6.76
C LEU A 45 2.11 2.61 7.76
N ASN A 46 2.23 2.27 9.04
CA ASN A 46 2.63 3.23 10.05
C ASN A 46 4.07 3.73 9.81
N ALA A 47 5.02 2.84 9.52
CA ALA A 47 6.39 3.24 9.21
C ALA A 47 6.46 4.15 7.96
N LEU A 48 5.67 3.85 6.92
CA LEU A 48 5.57 4.67 5.71
C LEU A 48 5.05 6.08 6.01
N ILE A 49 4.00 6.18 6.83
CA ILE A 49 3.38 7.46 7.19
C ILE A 49 4.30 8.30 8.07
N GLU A 50 4.93 7.68 9.07
CA GLU A 50 5.92 8.38 9.91
C GLU A 50 7.08 8.92 9.07
N THR A 51 7.59 8.12 8.14
CA THR A 51 8.61 8.57 7.19
C THR A 51 8.09 9.75 6.36
N ALA A 52 6.91 9.65 5.75
CA ALA A 52 6.37 10.74 4.94
C ALA A 52 6.17 12.04 5.75
N ARG A 53 5.74 11.93 7.01
CA ARG A 53 5.59 13.06 7.93
C ARG A 53 6.92 13.76 8.24
N GLU A 54 8.00 13.00 8.40
CA GLU A 54 9.34 13.55 8.71
C GLU A 54 9.93 14.35 7.54
N PHE A 55 9.58 14.03 6.30
CA PHE A 55 10.20 14.59 5.10
C PHE A 55 9.31 15.51 4.25
N ASP A 56 8.00 15.57 4.51
CA ASP A 56 7.08 16.47 3.80
C ASP A 56 6.82 17.74 4.61
N ASP A 57 7.49 18.84 4.27
CA ASP A 57 7.34 20.15 4.89
C ASP A 57 5.89 20.69 4.85
N LYS A 58 5.04 20.13 3.98
CA LYS A 58 3.62 20.50 3.83
C LYS A 58 2.68 19.57 4.57
N TRP A 59 3.22 18.61 5.33
CA TRP A 59 2.44 17.60 6.04
C TRP A 59 1.33 18.23 6.89
N ASN A 60 0.14 17.65 6.79
CA ASN A 60 -1.02 18.05 7.57
C ASN A 60 -2.01 16.88 7.67
N PRO A 61 -3.03 16.96 8.55
CA PRO A 61 -3.98 15.87 8.74
C PRO A 61 -4.72 15.43 7.46
N THR A 62 -4.97 16.35 6.52
CA THR A 62 -5.59 16.02 5.23
C THR A 62 -4.67 15.16 4.37
N ILE A 63 -3.37 15.47 4.34
CA ILE A 63 -2.36 14.67 3.62
C ILE A 63 -2.27 13.29 4.26
N GLU A 64 -2.15 13.18 5.58
CA GLU A 64 -2.11 11.89 6.28
C GLU A 64 -3.33 11.03 5.94
N HIS A 65 -4.53 11.64 5.98
CA HIS A 65 -5.76 10.95 5.65
C HIS A 65 -5.77 10.43 4.20
N ALA A 66 -5.25 11.22 3.25
CA ALA A 66 -5.12 10.80 1.85
C ALA A 66 -4.16 9.61 1.70
N TRP A 67 -3.01 9.64 2.39
CA TRP A 67 -2.07 8.51 2.45
C TRP A 67 -2.77 7.25 2.98
N ARG A 68 -3.36 7.31 4.18
CA ARG A 68 -4.04 6.16 4.80
C ARG A 68 -5.13 5.59 3.89
N THR A 69 -5.99 6.44 3.35
CA THR A 69 -7.09 6.02 2.47
C THR A 69 -6.56 5.34 1.20
N THR A 70 -5.51 5.88 0.58
CA THR A 70 -4.92 5.33 -0.65
C THR A 70 -4.33 3.94 -0.41
N PHE A 71 -3.48 3.81 0.63
CA PHE A 71 -2.82 2.53 0.92
C PHE A 71 -3.78 1.48 1.50
N GLN A 72 -4.84 1.88 2.22
CA GLN A 72 -5.80 0.93 2.76
C GLN A 72 -6.51 0.13 1.66
N HIS A 73 -6.84 0.75 0.52
CA HIS A 73 -7.44 0.03 -0.62
C HIS A 73 -6.53 -1.11 -1.13
N VAL A 74 -5.24 -0.85 -1.21
CA VAL A 74 -4.22 -1.81 -1.63
C VAL A 74 -4.04 -2.89 -0.58
N ILE A 75 -3.88 -2.51 0.70
CA ILE A 75 -3.71 -3.45 1.81
C ILE A 75 -4.92 -4.38 1.94
N ASP A 76 -6.13 -3.86 1.85
CA ASP A 76 -7.35 -4.68 1.91
C ASP A 76 -7.41 -5.69 0.77
N TYR A 77 -6.96 -5.30 -0.43
CA TYR A 77 -6.84 -6.21 -1.55
C TYR A 77 -5.86 -7.35 -1.28
N MET A 78 -4.68 -7.03 -0.71
CA MET A 78 -3.65 -8.00 -0.35
C MET A 78 -4.17 -8.95 0.74
N ARG A 79 -4.79 -8.42 1.80
CA ARG A 79 -5.36 -9.21 2.91
C ARG A 79 -6.41 -10.22 2.45
N ARG A 80 -7.26 -9.84 1.49
CA ARG A 80 -8.29 -10.74 0.93
C ARG A 80 -7.73 -11.90 0.12
N ARG A 81 -6.44 -11.87 -0.25
CA ARG A 81 -5.77 -12.83 -1.13
C ARG A 81 -4.63 -13.60 -0.45
N TYR A 82 -4.51 -13.48 0.86
CA TYR A 82 -3.49 -14.15 1.67
C TYR A 82 -3.77 -15.63 1.97
#